data_AF-A0A2E2Q7C5-F1
#
_entry.id   AF-A0A2E2Q7C5-F1
#
_cell.length_a   1.000
_cell.length_b   1.000
_cell.length_c   1.000
_cell.angle_alpha   90.00
_cell.angle_beta   90.00
_cell.angle_gamma   90.00
#
_symmetry.space_group_name_H-M   'P 1'
#
loop_
_entity.id
_entity.type
_entity.pdbx_description
1 polymer ?
#
loop_
_entity_poly.entity_id
_entity_poly.type
_entity_poly.pdbx_seq_one_letter_code
_entity_poly.pdbx_strand_id
1 'polypeptide(L)'
;MKWQQGRTEIDKMLADGELERVRASREHADRLLNQARRHLDSAEATCESDPEGAYGTLYDAGRKALWAILANQGLRPTTKGGHLAVYHAVRAQLDPPMGQDLRPFDRMRRQRHDAEYPQIDTPELLADDIRDDLPKIRAIVDIAERVLDNMSVY
;
A
#
# COMPACT_ATOMS: atom_id res chain seq x y z
N MET A 1 -1.93 -19.03 -16.35
CA MET A 1 -0.48 -19.24 -16.07
C MET A 1 -0.22 -18.82 -14.62
N LYS A 2 0.79 -19.41 -13.95
CA LYS A 2 1.14 -19.06 -12.56
C LYS A 2 2.14 -17.92 -12.53
N TRP A 3 1.91 -16.90 -11.70
CA TRP A 3 2.89 -15.85 -11.39
C TRP A 3 4.07 -16.45 -10.62
N GLN A 4 5.31 -16.25 -11.10
CA GLN A 4 6.52 -16.87 -10.51
C GLN A 4 7.39 -15.88 -9.73
N GLN A 5 7.44 -14.62 -10.16
CA GLN A 5 8.25 -13.62 -9.49
C GLN A 5 7.75 -13.40 -8.06
N GLY A 6 8.67 -13.38 -7.10
CA GLY A 6 8.36 -13.22 -5.68
C GLY A 6 7.81 -14.46 -4.98
N ARG A 7 7.57 -15.58 -5.69
CA ARG A 7 6.90 -16.76 -5.12
C ARG A 7 7.61 -17.34 -3.89
N THR A 8 8.94 -17.45 -3.94
CA THR A 8 9.75 -17.91 -2.79
C THR A 8 9.56 -17.03 -1.56
N GLU A 9 9.44 -15.70 -1.74
CA GLU A 9 9.22 -14.78 -0.63
C GLU A 9 7.80 -14.92 -0.09
N ILE A 10 6.77 -15.02 -0.96
CA ILE A 10 5.39 -15.24 -0.50
C ILE A 10 5.26 -16.56 0.27
N ASP A 11 5.88 -17.64 -0.20
CA ASP A 11 5.88 -18.92 0.51
C ASP A 11 6.54 -18.81 1.90
N LYS A 12 7.64 -18.05 2.00
CA LYS A 12 8.28 -17.77 3.28
C LYS A 12 7.38 -16.95 4.21
N MET A 13 6.79 -15.86 3.72
CA MET A 13 5.87 -15.02 4.52
C MET A 13 4.64 -15.79 5.00
N LEU A 14 4.16 -16.76 4.22
CA LEU A 14 3.09 -17.67 4.63
C LEU A 14 3.56 -18.64 5.73
N ALA A 15 4.76 -19.20 5.60
CA ALA A 15 5.36 -20.07 6.62
C ALA A 15 5.62 -19.32 7.93
N ASP A 16 6.06 -18.06 7.84
CA ASP A 16 6.32 -17.19 8.98
C ASP A 16 5.03 -16.61 9.58
N GLY A 17 3.87 -16.84 8.95
CA GLY A 17 2.56 -16.39 9.43
C GLY A 17 2.33 -14.89 9.28
N GLU A 18 3.10 -14.21 8.43
CA GLU A 18 2.94 -12.79 8.09
C GLU A 18 1.82 -12.58 7.06
N LEU A 19 1.62 -13.58 6.21
CA LEU A 19 0.49 -13.70 5.30
C LEU A 19 -0.32 -14.95 5.64
N GLU A 20 -1.56 -14.98 5.18
CA GLU A 20 -2.39 -16.19 5.13
C GLU A 20 -3.11 -16.30 3.79
N ARG A 21 -3.49 -17.53 3.44
CA ARG A 21 -4.31 -17.80 2.25
C ARG A 21 -5.78 -17.62 2.59
N VAL A 22 -6.49 -16.88 1.75
CA VAL A 22 -7.94 -16.65 1.82
C VAL A 22 -8.56 -16.86 0.45
N ARG A 23 -9.90 -16.81 0.35
CA ARG A 23 -10.57 -16.81 -0.96
C ARG A 23 -10.19 -15.54 -1.73
N ALA A 24 -9.60 -15.71 -2.91
CA ALA A 24 -9.37 -14.63 -3.86
C ALA A 24 -10.68 -13.89 -4.18
N SER A 25 -10.64 -12.55 -4.16
CA SER A 25 -11.83 -11.73 -4.38
C SER A 25 -11.49 -10.47 -5.17
N ARG A 26 -11.80 -10.51 -6.48
CA ARG A 26 -11.73 -9.33 -7.35
C ARG A 26 -12.63 -8.20 -6.86
N GLU A 27 -13.85 -8.54 -6.46
CA GLU A 27 -14.82 -7.58 -5.91
C GLU A 27 -14.27 -6.84 -4.68
N HIS A 28 -13.56 -7.54 -3.79
CA HIS A 28 -12.92 -6.90 -2.63
C HIS A 28 -11.75 -6.00 -3.05
N ALA A 29 -10.93 -6.46 -3.98
CA ALA A 29 -9.83 -5.66 -4.53
C ALA A 29 -10.34 -4.36 -5.17
N ASP A 30 -11.40 -4.44 -5.98
CA ASP A 30 -12.02 -3.26 -6.61
C ASP A 30 -12.59 -2.29 -5.55
N ARG A 31 -13.19 -2.82 -4.47
CA ARG A 31 -13.63 -1.97 -3.34
C ARG A 31 -12.46 -1.23 -2.68
N LEU A 32 -11.33 -1.90 -2.49
CA LEU A 32 -10.13 -1.31 -1.89
C LEU A 32 -9.54 -0.22 -2.78
N LEU A 33 -9.47 -0.44 -4.09
CA LEU A 33 -9.03 0.58 -5.05
C LEU A 33 -9.97 1.78 -5.10
N ASN A 34 -11.28 1.55 -5.08
CA ASN A 34 -12.25 2.64 -5.00
C ASN A 34 -12.11 3.45 -3.70
N GLN A 35 -11.79 2.80 -2.57
CA GLN A 35 -11.45 3.50 -1.33
C GLN A 35 -10.13 4.28 -1.46
N ALA A 36 -9.11 3.69 -2.07
CA ALA A 36 -7.82 4.35 -2.27
C ALA A 36 -7.95 5.63 -3.11
N ARG A 37 -8.75 5.60 -4.18
CA ARG A 37 -9.04 6.79 -5.00
C ARG A 37 -9.71 7.91 -4.19
N ARG A 38 -10.77 7.58 -3.43
CA ARG A 38 -11.42 8.57 -2.55
C ARG A 38 -10.46 9.14 -1.50
N HIS A 39 -9.54 8.32 -0.99
CA HIS A 39 -8.54 8.76 -0.03
C HIS A 39 -7.49 9.69 -0.65
N LEU A 40 -7.12 9.49 -1.92
CA LEU A 40 -6.30 10.47 -2.65
C LEU A 40 -7.01 11.83 -2.71
N ASP A 41 -8.29 11.84 -3.09
CA ASP A 41 -9.09 13.06 -3.22
C ASP A 41 -9.27 13.75 -1.86
N SER A 42 -9.54 12.98 -0.80
CA SER A 42 -9.68 13.51 0.57
C SER A 42 -8.37 14.10 1.08
N ALA A 43 -7.24 13.40 0.89
CA ALA A 43 -5.94 13.89 1.34
C ALA A 43 -5.57 15.21 0.65
N GLU A 44 -5.87 15.33 -0.65
CA GLU A 44 -5.68 16.58 -1.38
C GLU A 44 -6.57 17.71 -0.84
N ALA A 45 -7.85 17.41 -0.59
CA ALA A 45 -8.81 18.40 -0.12
C ALA A 45 -8.53 18.93 1.28
N THR A 46 -7.94 18.12 2.17
CA THR A 46 -7.73 18.48 3.58
C THR A 46 -6.30 18.90 3.91
N CYS A 47 -5.36 18.83 2.95
CA CYS A 47 -3.93 19.03 3.22
C CYS A 47 -3.57 20.41 3.82
N GLU A 48 -4.35 21.45 3.56
CA GLU A 48 -4.14 22.79 4.13
C GLU A 48 -4.69 22.93 5.55
N SER A 49 -5.80 22.25 5.85
CA SER A 49 -6.50 22.40 7.13
C SER A 49 -6.10 21.38 8.19
N ASP A 50 -5.60 20.22 7.74
CA ASP A 50 -5.20 19.08 8.58
C ASP A 50 -4.11 18.27 7.85
N PRO A 51 -2.85 18.76 7.81
CA PRO A 51 -1.75 18.07 7.14
C PRO A 51 -1.49 16.65 7.70
N GLU A 52 -1.49 16.47 9.02
CA GLU A 52 -1.25 15.17 9.66
C GLU A 52 -2.33 14.15 9.29
N GLY A 53 -3.62 14.56 9.38
CA GLY A 53 -4.74 13.71 8.98
C GLY A 53 -4.76 13.43 7.47
N ALA A 54 -4.45 14.43 6.65
CA ALA A 54 -4.31 14.27 5.20
C ALA A 54 -3.20 13.26 4.85
N TYR A 55 -2.06 13.32 5.53
CA TYR A 55 -0.95 12.41 5.31
C TYR A 55 -1.27 10.98 5.75
N GLY A 56 -1.96 10.81 6.88
CA GLY A 56 -2.51 9.53 7.32
C GLY A 56 -3.45 8.92 6.28
N THR A 57 -4.33 9.74 5.69
CA THR A 57 -5.28 9.35 4.63
C THR A 57 -4.55 8.96 3.35
N LEU A 58 -3.54 9.73 2.95
CA LEU A 58 -2.72 9.48 1.78
C LEU A 58 -1.94 8.16 1.90
N TYR A 59 -1.32 7.89 3.05
CA TYR A 59 -0.66 6.63 3.31
C TYR A 59 -1.63 5.44 3.25
N ASP A 60 -2.84 5.62 3.79
CA ASP A 60 -3.88 4.58 3.78
C ASP A 60 -4.38 4.27 2.36
N ALA A 61 -4.42 5.26 1.45
CA ALA A 61 -4.67 5.01 0.02
C ALA A 61 -3.65 4.04 -0.58
N GLY A 62 -2.35 4.30 -0.37
CA GLY A 62 -1.29 3.44 -0.87
C GLY A 62 -1.38 2.03 -0.29
N ARG A 63 -1.63 1.93 1.02
CA ARG A 63 -1.75 0.63 1.70
C ARG A 63 -2.93 -0.18 1.16
N LYS A 64 -4.06 0.47 0.90
CA LYS A 64 -5.24 -0.18 0.29
C LYS A 64 -4.97 -0.64 -1.13
N ALA A 65 -4.26 0.14 -1.93
CA ALA A 65 -3.86 -0.27 -3.28
C ALA A 65 -2.97 -1.51 -3.27
N LEU A 66 -1.94 -1.53 -2.42
CA LEU A 66 -1.08 -2.70 -2.27
C LEU A 66 -1.86 -3.91 -1.76
N TRP A 67 -2.80 -3.71 -0.83
CA TRP A 67 -3.63 -4.81 -0.32
C TRP A 67 -4.62 -5.32 -1.37
N ALA A 68 -5.14 -4.47 -2.25
CA ALA A 68 -6.01 -4.89 -3.34
C ALA A 68 -5.35 -5.97 -4.22
N ILE A 69 -4.06 -5.83 -4.49
CA ILE A 69 -3.26 -6.82 -5.22
C ILE A 69 -3.31 -8.17 -4.50
N LEU A 70 -2.98 -8.21 -3.21
CA LEU A 70 -2.99 -9.44 -2.43
C LEU A 70 -4.39 -10.05 -2.32
N ALA A 71 -5.42 -9.24 -2.09
CA ALA A 71 -6.80 -9.69 -1.99
C ALA A 71 -7.28 -10.36 -3.30
N ASN A 72 -6.88 -9.81 -4.45
CA ASN A 72 -7.18 -10.40 -5.75
C ASN A 72 -6.47 -11.75 -5.97
N GLN A 73 -5.30 -11.95 -5.33
CA GLN A 73 -4.56 -13.21 -5.36
C GLN A 73 -5.03 -14.25 -4.33
N GLY A 74 -5.89 -13.87 -3.36
CA GLY A 74 -6.27 -14.73 -2.25
C GLY A 74 -5.26 -14.74 -1.11
N LEU A 75 -4.58 -13.63 -0.88
CA LEU A 75 -3.64 -13.42 0.21
C LEU A 75 -4.13 -12.31 1.14
N ARG A 76 -3.93 -12.47 2.44
CA ARG A 76 -4.26 -11.46 3.46
C ARG A 76 -3.07 -11.27 4.41
N PRO A 77 -2.67 -10.02 4.72
CA PRO A 77 -1.72 -9.76 5.79
C PRO A 77 -2.34 -10.09 7.15
N THR A 78 -1.57 -10.73 8.02
CA THR A 78 -1.99 -11.02 9.40
C THR A 78 -1.60 -9.87 10.33
N THR A 79 -2.07 -9.90 11.58
CA THR A 79 -1.60 -8.98 12.63
C THR A 79 -0.08 -9.05 12.83
N LYS A 80 0.51 -10.25 12.65
CA LYS A 80 1.96 -10.45 12.76
C LYS A 80 2.72 -9.77 11.61
N GLY A 81 2.21 -9.88 10.39
CA GLY A 81 2.83 -9.23 9.21
C GLY A 81 2.59 -7.72 9.17
N GLY A 82 1.49 -7.25 9.75
CA GLY A 82 1.14 -5.84 9.83
C GLY A 82 1.09 -5.16 8.46
N HIS A 83 1.35 -3.85 8.44
CA HIS A 83 1.33 -3.06 7.20
C HIS A 83 2.54 -3.36 6.29
N LEU A 84 3.67 -3.77 6.86
CA LEU A 84 4.89 -4.05 6.10
C LEU A 84 4.77 -5.31 5.25
N ALA A 85 4.04 -6.33 5.70
CA ALA A 85 3.82 -7.54 4.91
C ALA A 85 3.20 -7.24 3.53
N VAL A 86 2.25 -6.30 3.46
CA VAL A 86 1.63 -5.91 2.20
C VAL A 86 2.67 -5.32 1.23
N TYR A 87 3.52 -4.43 1.74
CA TYR A 87 4.58 -3.81 0.95
C TYR A 87 5.62 -4.82 0.47
N HIS A 88 6.13 -5.67 1.37
CA HIS A 88 7.14 -6.68 1.03
C HIS A 88 6.61 -7.70 0.02
N ALA A 89 5.38 -8.17 0.21
CA ALA A 89 4.74 -9.12 -0.70
C ALA A 89 4.54 -8.54 -2.10
N VAL A 90 4.05 -7.30 -2.22
CA VAL A 90 3.87 -6.66 -3.53
C VAL A 90 5.21 -6.37 -4.19
N ARG A 91 6.18 -5.84 -3.44
CA ARG A 91 7.52 -5.56 -3.99
C ARG A 91 8.20 -6.83 -4.48
N ALA A 92 8.16 -7.93 -3.72
CA ALA A 92 8.74 -9.21 -4.15
C ALA A 92 8.15 -9.69 -5.49
N GLN A 93 6.87 -9.42 -5.74
CA GLN A 93 6.17 -9.88 -6.94
C GLN A 93 6.31 -8.97 -8.16
N LEU A 94 6.56 -7.66 -7.96
CA LEU A 94 6.54 -6.65 -9.02
C LEU A 94 7.90 -5.96 -9.27
N ASP A 95 8.88 -6.15 -8.40
CA ASP A 95 10.25 -5.62 -8.53
C ASP A 95 11.22 -6.76 -8.92
N PRO A 96 11.95 -6.64 -10.06
CA PRO A 96 11.83 -5.60 -11.09
C PRO A 96 10.57 -5.78 -11.99
N PRO A 97 10.09 -4.74 -12.68
CA PRO A 97 10.71 -3.41 -12.81
C PRO A 97 10.09 -2.32 -11.92
N MET A 98 9.00 -2.60 -11.21
CA MET A 98 8.17 -1.56 -10.55
C MET A 98 8.71 -1.11 -9.19
N GLY A 99 9.91 -1.58 -8.78
CA GLY A 99 10.48 -1.28 -7.47
C GLY A 99 10.72 0.21 -7.21
N GLN A 100 10.95 1.01 -8.25
CA GLN A 100 11.13 2.46 -8.10
C GLN A 100 9.85 3.15 -7.63
N ASP A 101 8.71 2.83 -8.24
CA ASP A 101 7.41 3.42 -7.93
C ASP A 101 6.84 2.93 -6.59
N LEU A 102 7.21 1.71 -6.18
CA LEU A 102 6.79 1.14 -4.89
C LEU A 102 7.59 1.69 -3.70
N ARG A 103 8.86 2.07 -3.92
CA ARG A 103 9.81 2.47 -2.87
C ARG A 103 9.32 3.59 -1.93
N PRO A 104 8.63 4.65 -2.41
CA PRO A 104 8.19 5.74 -1.56
C PRO A 104 7.33 5.27 -0.37
N PHE A 105 6.56 4.20 -0.54
CA PHE A 105 5.62 3.71 0.47
C PHE A 105 6.24 3.46 1.84
N ASP A 106 7.43 2.84 1.91
CA ASP A 106 8.07 2.52 3.20
C ASP A 106 8.63 3.78 3.91
N ARG A 107 9.08 4.79 3.15
CA ARG A 107 9.42 6.09 3.74
C ARG A 107 8.17 6.77 4.30
N MET A 108 7.09 6.79 3.52
CA MET A 108 5.82 7.41 3.95
C MET A 108 5.22 6.72 5.18
N ARG A 109 5.39 5.40 5.31
CA ARG A 109 4.98 4.66 6.52
C ARG A 109 5.62 5.22 7.78
N ARG A 110 6.93 5.51 7.73
CA ARG A 110 7.67 6.08 8.87
C ARG A 110 7.18 7.49 9.17
N GLN A 111 7.12 8.34 8.16
CA GLN A 111 6.64 9.72 8.29
C GLN A 111 5.21 9.78 8.86
N ARG A 112 4.31 8.91 8.39
CA ARG A 112 2.94 8.77 8.92
C ARG A 112 2.94 8.30 10.37
N HIS A 113 3.81 7.36 10.74
CA HIS A 113 3.93 6.90 12.12
C HIS A 113 4.38 8.03 13.04
N ASP A 114 5.37 8.81 12.63
CA ASP A 114 5.90 9.92 13.43
C ASP A 114 4.85 11.02 13.59
N ALA A 115 4.08 11.32 12.53
CA ALA A 115 2.94 12.24 12.60
C ALA A 115 1.78 11.75 13.49
N GLU A 116 1.54 10.44 13.55
CA GLU A 116 0.49 9.86 14.42
C GLU A 116 0.92 9.81 15.89
N TYR A 117 2.22 9.69 16.15
CA TYR A 117 2.80 9.60 17.49
C TYR A 117 3.93 10.63 17.68
N PRO A 118 3.61 11.95 17.64
CA PRO A 118 4.62 12.98 17.64
C PRO A 118 5.37 13.02 18.98
N GLN A 119 6.69 13.13 18.89
CA GLN A 119 7.58 13.48 19.98
C GLN A 119 7.85 14.99 19.97
N ILE A 120 8.51 15.50 21.02
CA ILE A 120 8.81 16.94 21.18
C ILE A 120 9.57 17.53 19.97
N ASP A 121 10.38 16.71 19.31
CA ASP A 121 11.23 17.07 18.17
C ASP A 121 10.69 16.57 16.82
N THR A 122 9.48 16.00 16.77
CA THR A 122 8.87 15.57 15.51
C THR A 122 8.49 16.79 14.68
N PRO A 123 9.00 16.92 13.43
CA PRO A 123 8.60 18.00 12.55
C PRO A 123 7.10 17.94 12.23
N GLU A 124 6.44 19.10 12.24
CA GLU A 124 5.06 19.23 11.76
C GLU A 124 5.00 18.93 10.26
N LEU A 125 3.90 18.32 9.82
CA LEU A 125 3.66 18.10 8.41
C LEU A 125 3.09 19.37 7.78
N LEU A 126 3.52 19.66 6.56
CA LEU A 126 3.00 20.77 5.77
C LEU A 126 2.18 20.25 4.60
N ALA A 127 1.27 21.07 4.08
CA ALA A 127 0.49 20.74 2.90
C ALA A 127 1.37 20.28 1.71
N ASP A 128 2.57 20.85 1.58
CA ASP A 128 3.53 20.51 0.53
C ASP A 128 4.10 19.09 0.68
N ASP A 129 4.25 18.55 1.90
CA ASP A 129 4.65 17.14 2.10
C ASP A 129 3.61 16.18 1.48
N ILE A 130 2.32 16.53 1.61
CA ILE A 130 1.22 15.76 1.02
C ILE A 130 1.26 15.90 -0.50
N ARG A 131 1.40 17.12 -1.03
CA ARG A 131 1.44 17.38 -2.49
C ARG A 131 2.60 16.67 -3.17
N ASP A 132 3.76 16.61 -2.52
CA ASP A 132 4.94 15.93 -3.04
C ASP A 132 4.75 14.40 -3.10
N ASP A 133 3.98 13.84 -2.17
CA ASP A 133 3.78 12.40 -2.04
C ASP A 133 2.53 11.87 -2.74
N LEU A 134 1.54 12.74 -2.97
CA LEU A 134 0.31 12.43 -3.71
C LEU A 134 0.57 11.77 -5.06
N PRO A 135 1.44 12.29 -5.96
CA PRO A 135 1.71 11.62 -7.24
C PRO A 135 2.39 10.25 -7.07
N LYS A 136 3.15 10.05 -5.98
CA LYS A 136 3.84 8.77 -5.70
C LYS A 136 2.84 7.69 -5.29
N ILE A 137 1.87 8.03 -4.44
CA ILE A 137 0.80 7.09 -4.06
C ILE A 137 -0.16 6.87 -5.22
N ARG A 138 -0.45 7.89 -6.03
CA ARG A 138 -1.24 7.73 -7.26
C ARG A 138 -0.61 6.70 -8.20
N ALA A 139 0.70 6.75 -8.40
CA ALA A 139 1.42 5.74 -9.18
C ALA A 139 1.25 4.30 -8.62
N ILE A 140 1.23 4.13 -7.29
CA ILE A 140 0.97 2.83 -6.66
C ILE A 140 -0.46 2.35 -6.92
N VAL A 141 -1.45 3.26 -6.87
CA VAL A 141 -2.86 2.95 -7.22
C VAL A 141 -2.95 2.51 -8.68
N ASP A 142 -2.32 3.25 -9.60
CA ASP A 142 -2.32 2.94 -11.04
C ASP A 142 -1.64 1.60 -11.34
N ILE A 143 -0.53 1.29 -10.64
CA ILE A 143 0.13 -0.02 -10.73
C ILE A 143 -0.83 -1.11 -10.27
N ALA A 144 -1.47 -0.94 -9.11
CA ALA A 144 -2.39 -1.94 -8.57
C ALA A 144 -3.53 -2.24 -9.56
N GLU A 145 -4.17 -1.21 -10.12
CA GLU A 145 -5.22 -1.33 -11.12
C GLU A 145 -4.78 -2.15 -12.34
N ARG A 146 -3.60 -1.82 -12.90
CA ARG A 146 -3.07 -2.50 -14.08
C ARG A 146 -2.72 -3.97 -13.81
N VAL A 147 -2.21 -4.29 -12.62
CA VAL A 147 -1.79 -5.68 -12.34
C VAL A 147 -2.94 -6.59 -11.94
N LEU A 148 -4.09 -6.07 -11.47
CA LEU A 148 -5.22 -6.91 -11.06
C LEU A 148 -5.74 -7.83 -12.17
N ASP A 149 -5.69 -7.38 -13.43
CA ASP A 149 -6.13 -8.18 -14.58
C ASP A 149 -5.10 -9.21 -15.05
N ASN A 150 -3.84 -9.07 -14.61
CA ASN A 150 -2.72 -9.87 -15.09
C ASN A 150 -2.20 -10.89 -14.06
N MET A 151 -2.43 -10.64 -12.77
CA MET A 151 -1.95 -11.52 -11.71
C MET A 151 -2.90 -12.69 -11.47
N SER A 152 -2.34 -13.90 -11.40
CA SER A 152 -3.08 -15.11 -11.07
C SER A 152 -3.34 -15.23 -9.57
N VAL A 153 -4.43 -15.91 -9.21
CA VAL A 153 -4.63 -16.47 -7.86
C VAL A 153 -3.39 -17.29 -7.45
N TYR A 154 -2.98 -17.16 -6.18
CA TYR A 154 -1.72 -17.69 -5.65
C TYR A 154 -1.70 -19.22 -5.49
#